data_AF-A0A344WD63-F1
#
_entry.id   AF-A0A344WD63-F1
#
_cell.length_a   1.000
_cell.length_b   1.000
_cell.length_c   1.000
_cell.angle_alpha   90.00
_cell.angle_beta   90.00
_cell.angle_gamma   90.00
#
_symmetry.space_group_name_H-M   'P 1'
#
loop_
_entity.id
_entity.type
_entity.pdbx_description
1 polymer ?
#
loop_
_entity_poly.entity_id
_entity_poly.type
_entity_poly.pdbx_seq_one_letter_code
_entity_poly.pdbx_strand_id
1 'polypeptide(L)'
;MLFLLNDIVTEIEAPEMRLLIRESVFGGNVQALRPREAMDLVRGRLQALHDRGQVPDQTMVDDLASLIIAKTGANAALFPVHDGRVAEARLTILPESILDAVRTRLAEGRGTDTFWTRAA
;
A
#
# COMPACT_ATOMS: atom_id res chain seq x y z
N MET A 1 -3.80 -13.63 -0.94
CA MET A 1 -3.68 -12.84 -2.19
C MET A 1 -2.48 -11.92 -2.10
N LEU A 2 -1.61 -11.91 -3.11
CA LEU A 2 -0.48 -10.99 -3.15
C LEU A 2 -0.93 -9.56 -3.44
N PHE A 3 -0.27 -8.60 -2.79
CA PHE A 3 -0.46 -7.18 -3.01
C PHE A 3 0.88 -6.48 -3.15
N LEU A 4 1.01 -5.60 -4.15
CA LEU A 4 2.18 -4.73 -4.33
C LEU A 4 1.84 -3.29 -3.91
N LEU A 5 2.49 -2.79 -2.86
CA LEU A 5 2.45 -1.39 -2.46
C LEU A 5 3.80 -0.75 -2.78
N ASN A 6 3.87 0.07 -3.82
CA ASN A 6 5.13 0.59 -4.37
C ASN A 6 6.11 -0.55 -4.72
N ASP A 7 7.09 -0.80 -3.85
CA ASP A 7 8.14 -1.81 -3.93
C ASP A 7 8.03 -2.88 -2.83
N ILE A 8 6.97 -2.85 -2.02
CA ILE A 8 6.73 -3.81 -0.94
C ILE A 8 5.65 -4.79 -1.39
N VAL A 9 5.99 -6.08 -1.45
CA VAL A 9 5.01 -7.15 -1.66
C VAL A 9 4.58 -7.72 -0.32
N THR A 10 3.27 -7.81 -0.11
CA THR A 10 2.67 -8.49 1.04
C THR A 10 1.64 -9.52 0.59
N GLU A 11 1.32 -10.47 1.47
CA GLU A 11 0.27 -11.45 1.26
C GLU A 11 -0.88 -11.20 2.24
N ILE A 12 -2.07 -10.96 1.68
CA ILE A 12 -3.29 -10.68 2.44
C ILE A 12 -4.31 -11.78 2.17
N GLU A 13 -4.65 -12.56 3.20
CA GLU A 13 -5.60 -13.67 3.07
C GLU A 13 -7.06 -13.21 3.17
N ALA A 14 -7.39 -12.34 4.14
CA ALA A 14 -8.75 -11.88 4.41
C ALA A 14 -8.79 -10.35 4.67
N PRO A 15 -8.76 -9.52 3.61
CA PRO A 15 -8.64 -8.07 3.76
C PRO A 15 -9.82 -7.45 4.54
N GLU A 16 -11.04 -7.89 4.28
CA GLU A 16 -12.25 -7.38 4.94
C GLU A 16 -12.25 -7.69 6.44
N MET A 17 -11.86 -8.92 6.81
CA MET A 17 -11.73 -9.32 8.22
C MET A 17 -10.67 -8.51 8.95
N ARG A 18 -9.54 -8.24 8.28
CA ARG A 18 -8.51 -7.36 8.84
C ARG A 18 -9.05 -5.96 9.11
N LEU A 19 -9.80 -5.37 8.17
CA LEU A 19 -10.39 -4.04 8.35
C LEU A 19 -11.40 -3.98 9.50
N LEU A 20 -12.18 -5.05 9.71
CA LEU A 20 -13.10 -5.14 10.86
C LEU A 20 -12.33 -5.13 12.19
N ILE A 21 -11.21 -5.86 12.29
CA ILE A 21 -10.39 -5.91 13.50
C ILE A 21 -9.60 -4.61 13.71
N ARG A 22 -9.16 -3.97 12.63
CA ARG A 22 -8.24 -2.83 12.63
C ARG A 22 -8.95 -1.49 12.39
N GLU A 23 -10.26 -1.41 12.52
CA GLU A 23 -11.06 -0.21 12.20
C GLU A 23 -10.56 1.06 12.92
N SER A 24 -10.21 0.93 14.21
CA SER A 24 -9.67 2.03 15.02
C SER A 24 -8.37 2.60 14.47
N VAL A 25 -7.55 1.78 13.80
CA VAL A 25 -6.29 2.21 13.19
C VAL A 25 -6.54 3.27 12.14
N PHE A 26 -7.67 3.21 11.43
CA PHE A 26 -8.05 4.15 10.39
C PHE A 26 -8.86 5.35 10.89
N GLY A 27 -9.14 5.42 12.20
CA GLY A 27 -9.92 6.50 12.80
C GLY A 27 -11.43 6.31 12.74
N GLY A 28 -11.91 5.07 12.54
CA GLY A 28 -13.34 4.73 12.56
C GLY A 28 -13.78 3.92 11.35
N ASN A 29 -15.09 3.93 11.07
CA ASN A 29 -15.74 3.03 10.13
C ASN A 29 -15.27 3.16 8.68
N VAL A 30 -14.25 2.39 8.34
CA VAL A 30 -13.70 2.29 6.99
C VAL A 30 -14.68 1.66 6.01
N GLN A 31 -15.66 0.86 6.47
CA GLN A 31 -16.65 0.25 5.57
C GLN A 31 -17.54 1.32 4.93
N ALA A 32 -17.78 2.45 5.60
CA ALA A 32 -18.53 3.57 5.06
C ALA A 32 -17.75 4.44 4.05
N LEU A 33 -16.41 4.32 3.99
CA LEU A 33 -15.59 5.13 3.09
C LEU A 33 -15.85 4.75 1.63
N ARG A 34 -16.02 5.76 0.78
CA ARG A 34 -15.98 5.60 -0.67
C ARG A 34 -14.55 5.28 -1.12
N PRO A 35 -14.36 4.63 -2.28
CA PRO A 35 -13.02 4.29 -2.77
C PRO A 35 -12.06 5.49 -2.82
N ARG A 36 -12.53 6.65 -3.28
CA ARG A 36 -11.74 7.88 -3.30
C ARG A 36 -11.27 8.32 -1.91
N GLU A 37 -12.16 8.32 -0.93
CA GLU A 37 -11.85 8.74 0.45
C GLU A 37 -10.85 7.77 1.10
N ALA A 38 -10.97 6.47 0.83
CA ALA A 38 -10.00 5.47 1.26
C ALA A 38 -8.61 5.74 0.66
N MET A 39 -8.53 6.06 -0.63
CA MET A 39 -7.26 6.40 -1.29
C MET A 39 -6.65 7.70 -0.77
N ASP A 40 -7.48 8.72 -0.49
CA ASP A 40 -7.04 9.97 0.12
C ASP A 40 -6.46 9.73 1.53
N LEU A 41 -7.09 8.85 2.32
CA LEU A 41 -6.61 8.44 3.65
C LEU A 41 -5.28 7.70 3.56
N VAL A 42 -5.15 6.73 2.64
CA VAL A 42 -3.90 6.01 2.41
C VAL A 42 -2.78 6.97 2.02
N ARG A 43 -3.04 7.85 1.04
CA ARG A 43 -2.08 8.87 0.60
C ARG A 43 -1.64 9.76 1.76
N GLY A 44 -2.57 10.21 2.61
CA GLY A 44 -2.24 11.03 3.78
C GLY A 44 -1.32 10.34 4.78
N ARG A 45 -1.51 9.03 5.02
CA ARG A 45 -0.62 8.24 5.90
C ARG A 45 0.77 8.08 5.30
N LEU A 46 0.84 7.79 4.01
CA LEU A 46 2.10 7.66 3.30
C LEU A 46 2.85 8.99 3.24
N GLN A 47 2.14 10.12 3.06
CA GLN A 47 2.73 11.46 3.15
C GLN A 47 3.33 11.70 4.54
N ALA A 48 2.61 11.39 5.61
CA ALA A 48 3.09 11.59 6.97
C ALA A 48 4.36 10.77 7.28
N LEU A 49 4.51 9.58 6.68
CA LEU A 49 5.75 8.79 6.78
C LEU A 49 6.87 9.41 5.96
N HIS A 50 6.58 9.79 4.71
CA HIS A 50 7.53 10.45 3.83
C HIS A 50 8.09 11.73 4.47
N ASP A 51 7.25 12.58 5.05
CA ASP A 51 7.64 13.82 5.74
C ASP A 51 8.59 13.58 6.93
N ARG A 52 8.56 12.36 7.50
CA ARG A 52 9.44 11.95 8.61
C ARG A 52 10.68 11.19 8.12
N GLY A 53 10.85 11.00 6.81
CA GLY A 53 11.91 10.15 6.25
C GLY A 53 11.77 8.67 6.63
N GLN A 54 10.55 8.22 6.92
CA GLN A 54 10.25 6.86 7.36
C GLN A 54 9.64 6.04 6.22
N VAL A 55 9.86 4.72 6.27
CA VAL A 55 9.16 3.75 5.43
C VAL A 55 8.06 3.06 6.25
N PRO A 56 6.95 2.64 5.63
CA PRO A 56 5.91 1.92 6.36
C PRO A 56 6.43 0.57 6.86
N ASP A 57 6.14 0.24 8.11
CA ASP A 57 6.36 -1.11 8.63
C ASP A 57 5.37 -2.11 8.02
N GLN A 58 5.65 -3.40 8.18
CA GLN A 58 4.83 -4.47 7.60
C GLN A 58 3.36 -4.40 8.07
N THR A 59 3.12 -4.05 9.33
CA THR A 59 1.75 -3.99 9.87
C THR A 59 0.95 -2.88 9.18
N MET A 60 1.57 -1.71 8.97
CA MET A 60 0.96 -0.63 8.21
C MET A 60 0.76 -1.01 6.75
N VAL A 61 1.74 -1.65 6.11
CA VAL A 61 1.60 -2.13 4.72
C VAL A 61 0.38 -3.04 4.59
N ASP A 62 0.23 -4.01 5.49
CA ASP A 62 -0.90 -4.95 5.46
C ASP A 62 -2.26 -4.27 5.68
N ASP A 63 -2.31 -3.29 6.59
CA ASP A 63 -3.50 -2.48 6.84
C ASP A 63 -3.89 -1.69 5.59
N LEU A 64 -2.94 -0.94 5.01
CA LEU A 64 -3.16 -0.13 3.82
C LEU A 64 -3.55 -1.00 2.61
N ALA A 65 -2.84 -2.12 2.41
CA ALA A 65 -3.15 -3.09 1.35
C ALA A 65 -4.59 -3.61 1.51
N SER A 66 -4.97 -4.01 2.72
CA SER A 66 -6.33 -4.51 2.97
C SER A 66 -7.40 -3.47 2.67
N LEU A 67 -7.15 -2.21 3.02
CA LEU A 67 -8.07 -1.10 2.71
C LEU A 67 -8.19 -0.88 1.20
N ILE A 68 -7.06 -0.87 0.47
CA ILE A 68 -7.06 -0.68 -0.98
C ILE A 68 -7.79 -1.83 -1.67
N ILE A 69 -7.49 -3.08 -1.30
CA ILE A 69 -8.12 -4.28 -1.86
C ILE A 69 -9.63 -4.20 -1.66
N ALA A 70 -10.09 -4.06 -0.42
CA ALA A 70 -11.52 -4.09 -0.09
C ALA A 70 -12.31 -2.95 -0.76
N LYS A 71 -11.65 -1.81 -1.06
CA LYS A 71 -12.30 -0.63 -1.62
C LYS A 71 -12.21 -0.49 -3.13
N THR A 72 -11.23 -1.14 -3.75
CA THR A 72 -10.93 -0.90 -5.17
C THR A 72 -10.82 -2.18 -6.00
N GLY A 73 -10.64 -3.34 -5.34
CA GLY A 73 -10.35 -4.60 -6.01
C GLY A 73 -8.94 -4.68 -6.64
N ALA A 74 -8.11 -3.64 -6.49
CA ALA A 74 -6.74 -3.65 -6.99
C ALA A 74 -5.86 -4.57 -6.14
N ASN A 75 -4.88 -5.21 -6.78
CA ASN A 75 -3.82 -5.97 -6.11
C ASN A 75 -2.45 -5.29 -6.23
N ALA A 76 -2.39 -4.11 -6.84
CA ALA A 76 -1.20 -3.28 -6.87
C ALA A 76 -1.57 -1.79 -6.83
N ALA A 77 -0.83 -1.04 -6.03
CA ALA A 77 -0.96 0.40 -5.88
C ALA A 77 0.40 1.07 -5.84
N LEU A 78 0.61 2.03 -6.76
CA LEU A 78 1.81 2.84 -6.83
C LEU A 78 1.49 4.28 -6.44
N PHE A 79 2.17 4.78 -5.42
CA PHE A 79 2.11 6.14 -4.89
C PHE A 79 3.45 6.84 -5.15
N PRO A 80 3.66 7.42 -6.33
CA PRO A 80 4.92 8.08 -6.66
C PRO A 80 5.07 9.39 -5.89
N VAL A 81 6.31 9.70 -5.49
CA VAL A 81 6.66 10.96 -4.85
C VAL A 81 7.17 11.94 -5.91
N HIS A 82 6.57 13.13 -5.96
CA HIS A 82 7.01 14.24 -6.82
C HIS A 82 7.14 15.50 -5.96
N ASP A 83 8.27 16.19 -6.04
CA ASP A 83 8.55 17.41 -5.27
C ASP A 83 8.25 17.28 -3.76
N GLY A 84 8.61 16.13 -3.18
CA GLY A 84 8.39 15.81 -1.78
C GLY A 84 6.94 15.49 -1.40
N ARG A 85 6.03 15.38 -2.37
CA ARG A 85 4.62 15.04 -2.16
C ARG A 85 4.27 13.69 -2.76
N VAL A 86 3.60 12.86 -1.96
CA VAL A 86 2.98 11.62 -2.40
C VAL A 86 1.81 11.96 -3.30
N ALA A 87 1.89 11.59 -4.58
CA ALA A 87 0.88 11.88 -5.58
C ALA A 87 -0.34 10.94 -5.48
N GLU A 88 -1.31 11.13 -6.37
CA GLU A 88 -2.42 10.19 -6.53
C GLU A 88 -1.94 8.80 -6.92
N ALA A 89 -2.62 7.80 -6.37
CA ALA A 89 -2.30 6.40 -6.58
C ALA A 89 -2.60 5.97 -8.03
N ARG A 90 -1.70 5.19 -8.60
CA ARG A 90 -1.97 4.38 -9.79
C ARG A 90 -2.37 2.99 -9.32
N LEU A 91 -3.65 2.66 -9.48
CA LEU A 91 -4.20 1.36 -9.14
C LEU A 91 -4.20 0.45 -10.35
N THR A 92 -3.84 -0.82 -10.16
CA THR A 92 -3.89 -1.82 -11.22
C THR A 92 -4.14 -3.21 -10.66
N ILE A 93 -4.53 -4.12 -11.56
CA ILE A 93 -4.63 -5.54 -11.29
C ILE A 93 -3.53 -6.23 -12.11
N LEU A 94 -2.51 -6.74 -11.42
CA LEU A 94 -1.42 -7.50 -12.03
C LEU A 94 -1.74 -9.01 -11.99
N PRO A 95 -1.30 -9.77 -13.01
CA PRO A 95 -1.32 -11.23 -12.92
C PRO A 95 -0.50 -11.73 -11.72
N GLU A 96 -0.97 -12.78 -11.03
CA GLU A 96 -0.28 -13.32 -9.85
C GLU A 96 1.17 -13.73 -10.15
N SER A 97 1.43 -14.29 -11.34
CA SER A 97 2.79 -14.64 -11.77
C SER A 97 3.76 -13.45 -11.80
N ILE A 98 3.26 -12.24 -12.07
CA ILE A 98 4.06 -11.02 -12.02
C ILE A 98 4.35 -10.64 -10.56
N LEU A 99 3.34 -10.72 -9.69
CA LEU A 99 3.51 -10.43 -8.26
C LEU A 99 4.48 -11.41 -7.60
N ASP A 100 4.40 -12.69 -7.95
CA ASP A 100 5.34 -13.73 -7.52
C ASP A 100 6.76 -13.44 -8.00
N ALA A 101 6.93 -13.11 -9.28
CA ALA A 101 8.24 -12.75 -9.83
C ALA A 101 8.86 -11.53 -9.11
N VAL A 102 8.05 -10.52 -8.79
CA VAL A 102 8.49 -9.35 -8.01
C VAL A 102 8.89 -9.77 -6.59
N ARG A 103 8.07 -10.57 -5.91
CA ARG A 103 8.36 -11.10 -4.57
C ARG A 103 9.69 -11.86 -4.54
N THR A 104 9.91 -12.76 -5.50
CA THR A 104 11.16 -13.51 -5.64
C THR A 104 12.35 -12.58 -5.86
N ARG A 105 12.22 -11.62 -6.78
CA ARG A 105 13.30 -10.66 -7.08
C ARG A 105 13.67 -9.79 -5.88
N LEU A 106 12.69 -9.37 -5.07
CA LEU A 106 12.92 -8.63 -3.83
C LEU A 106 13.64 -9.49 -2.79
N ALA A 107 13.24 -10.75 -2.63
CA ALA A 107 13.90 -11.69 -1.72
C ALA A 107 15.36 -11.97 -2.09
N GLU A 108 15.67 -11.96 -3.40
CA GLU A 108 17.04 -12.12 -3.92
C GLU A 108 17.91 -10.85 -3.79
N GLY A 109 17.38 -9.75 -3.23
CA GLY A 109 18.10 -8.48 -3.12
C GLY A 109 18.31 -7.77 -4.46
N ARG A 110 17.61 -8.18 -5.52
CA ARG A 110 17.72 -7.63 -6.89
C ARG A 110 16.68 -6.54 -7.19
N GLY A 111 16.16 -5.89 -6.14
CA GLY A 111 15.31 -4.69 -6.23
C GLY A 111 16.16 -3.45 -6.00
N THR A 112 16.88 -3.01 -7.02
CA THR A 112 17.64 -1.76 -6.98
C THR A 112 16.70 -0.60 -7.27
N ASP A 113 16.78 0.43 -6.43
CA ASP A 113 15.92 1.61 -6.30
C ASP A 113 14.60 1.34 -5.56
N THR A 114 14.61 1.58 -4.25
CA THR A 114 13.38 1.67 -3.46
C THR A 114 12.51 2.79 -4.04
N PHE A 115 11.29 2.47 -4.48
CA PHE A 115 10.32 3.47 -4.96
C PHE A 115 9.96 4.47 -3.86
N TRP A 116 10.18 4.09 -2.60
CA TRP A 116 10.36 5.02 -1.51
C TRP A 116 11.71 5.71 -1.63
N THR A 117 11.80 6.77 -2.42
CA THR A 117 12.89 7.73 -2.28
C THR A 117 12.81 8.28 -0.87
N ARG A 118 13.76 7.87 -0.01
CA ARG A 118 14.00 8.53 1.28
C ARG A 118 14.12 10.02 0.98
N ALA A 119 13.41 10.86 1.72
CA ALA A 119 13.60 12.31 1.66
C ALA A 119 15.12 12.59 1.79
N ALA A 120 15.67 13.26 0.79
CA ALA A 120 17.07 13.68 0.75
C ALA A 120 17.34 14.76 1.80
#